data_AF-A0A660PN74-F1
#
_entry.id   AF-A0A660PN74-F1
#
_cell.length_a   1.000
_cell.length_b   1.000
_cell.length_c   1.000
_cell.angle_alpha   90.00
_cell.angle_beta   90.00
_cell.angle_gamma   90.00
#
_symmetry.space_group_name_H-M   'P 1'
#
loop_
_entity.id
_entity.type
_entity.pdbx_description
1 polymer ?
#
loop_
_entity_poly.entity_id
_entity_poly.type
_entity_poly.pdbx_seq_one_letter_code
_entity_poly.pdbx_strand_id
1 'polypeptide(L)'
;MSFAGKNNEIEFISKRMNMVDQQIIHRGVKDTLVLNAMRSVPRHKFVPKGLENDAYNDAPLPIGDKQTISQPYIVASMTEELDINSKCKVLEIGTGSGYQTAILAEIAELVCSIEIIPSLSTTSDSILAQLEYKNIRTIKGDGYRGWSSEAPFDRIIITAAAPKIPESLLNQLIDGGIMVLPLEEKVGHQKLTKITKENNSYKTDILYSVRFVPMVGEIEK
;
A
#
# COMPACT_ATOMS: atom_id res chain seq x y z
N MET A 1 8.03 27.92 12.67
CA MET A 1 8.65 27.33 11.45
C MET A 1 9.51 28.40 10.77
N SER A 2 10.76 28.08 10.43
CA SER A 2 11.67 28.98 9.72
C SER A 2 11.22 29.23 8.29
N PHE A 3 11.63 30.35 7.68
CA PHE A 3 11.35 30.66 6.27
C PHE A 3 11.81 29.55 5.31
N ALA A 4 12.95 28.92 5.59
CA ALA A 4 13.46 27.78 4.81
C ALA A 4 12.54 26.55 4.87
N GLY A 5 11.95 26.24 6.03
CA GLY A 5 11.02 25.12 6.18
C GLY A 5 9.71 25.31 5.41
N LYS A 6 9.21 26.55 5.31
CA LYS A 6 8.00 26.86 4.51
C LYS A 6 8.25 26.77 3.01
N ASN A 7 9.43 27.19 2.53
CA ASN A 7 9.78 27.10 1.12
C ASN A 7 9.89 25.64 0.64
N ASN A 8 10.45 24.74 1.45
CA ASN A 8 10.55 23.33 1.10
C ASN A 8 9.19 22.64 1.00
N GLU A 9 8.23 22.98 1.88
CA GLU A 9 6.89 22.37 1.84
C GLU A 9 6.12 22.79 0.57
N ILE A 10 6.24 24.04 0.13
CA ILE A 10 5.64 24.51 -1.13
C ILE A 10 6.22 23.74 -2.33
N GLU A 11 7.54 23.53 -2.34
CA GLU A 11 8.20 22.75 -3.39
C GLU A 11 7.69 21.29 -3.41
N PHE A 12 7.55 20.65 -2.25
CA PHE A 12 7.03 19.29 -2.18
C PHE A 12 5.57 19.18 -2.62
N ILE A 13 4.74 20.18 -2.34
CA ILE A 13 3.36 20.24 -2.86
C ILE A 13 3.41 20.27 -4.39
N SER A 14 4.23 21.16 -4.98
CA SER A 14 4.36 21.24 -6.44
C SER A 14 4.86 19.93 -7.06
N LYS A 15 5.87 19.29 -6.46
CA LYS A 15 6.40 17.99 -6.92
C LYS A 15 5.35 16.89 -6.85
N ARG A 16 4.54 16.85 -5.78
CA ARG A 16 3.46 15.89 -5.62
C ARG A 16 2.36 16.06 -6.67
N MET A 17 1.93 17.29 -6.91
CA MET A 17 0.92 17.56 -7.95
C MET A 17 1.45 17.15 -9.32
N ASN A 18 2.70 17.49 -9.63
CA ASN A 18 3.35 17.08 -10.87
C ASN A 18 3.46 15.55 -11.01
N MET A 19 3.84 14.84 -9.95
CA MET A 19 3.86 13.38 -9.91
C MET A 19 2.49 12.79 -10.29
N VAL A 20 1.40 13.32 -9.71
CA VAL A 20 0.05 12.84 -10.03
C VAL A 20 -0.32 13.12 -11.48
N ASP A 21 -0.11 14.35 -11.96
CA ASP A 21 -0.58 14.77 -13.28
C ASP A 21 0.26 14.17 -14.42
N GLN A 22 1.59 14.13 -14.26
CA GLN A 22 2.52 13.75 -15.33
C GLN A 22 2.90 12.27 -15.31
N GLN A 23 2.87 11.61 -14.15
CA GLN A 23 3.31 10.22 -14.02
C GLN A 23 2.12 9.28 -13.85
N ILE A 24 1.20 9.59 -12.92
CA ILE A 24 0.11 8.67 -12.56
C ILE A 24 -1.04 8.72 -13.59
N ILE A 25 -1.60 9.90 -13.85
CA ILE A 25 -2.70 10.07 -14.81
C ILE A 25 -2.27 9.71 -16.23
N HIS A 26 -1.07 10.16 -16.63
CA HIS A 26 -0.55 9.89 -17.97
C HIS A 26 -0.40 8.39 -18.27
N ARG A 27 -0.20 7.57 -17.23
CA ARG A 27 -0.07 6.12 -17.33
C ARG A 27 -1.40 5.37 -17.17
N GLY A 28 -2.51 6.09 -17.04
CA GLY A 28 -3.85 5.53 -17.21
C GLY A 28 -4.70 5.40 -15.94
N VAL A 29 -4.18 5.77 -14.76
CA VAL A 29 -4.97 5.82 -13.52
C VAL A 29 -5.98 6.96 -13.64
N LYS A 30 -7.26 6.65 -13.42
CA LYS A 30 -8.40 7.55 -13.65
C LYS A 30 -9.31 7.70 -12.43
N ASP A 31 -9.23 6.78 -11.47
CA ASP A 31 -10.06 6.83 -10.28
C ASP A 31 -9.83 8.13 -9.48
N THR A 32 -10.88 8.92 -9.32
CA THR A 32 -10.78 10.23 -8.68
C THR A 32 -10.49 10.16 -7.19
N LEU A 33 -10.93 9.11 -6.49
CA LEU A 33 -10.63 8.91 -5.06
C LEU A 33 -9.14 8.63 -4.90
N VAL A 34 -8.58 7.74 -5.74
CA VAL A 34 -7.15 7.42 -5.77
C VAL A 34 -6.31 8.66 -6.09
N LEU A 35 -6.67 9.40 -7.14
CA LEU A 35 -5.93 10.60 -7.53
C LEU A 35 -5.95 11.68 -6.45
N ASN A 36 -7.07 11.85 -5.74
CA ASN A 36 -7.17 12.78 -4.63
C ASN A 36 -6.33 12.33 -3.43
N ALA A 37 -6.35 11.05 -3.07
CA ALA A 37 -5.48 10.51 -2.02
C ALA A 37 -3.99 10.72 -2.35
N MET A 38 -3.57 10.45 -3.59
CA MET A 38 -2.18 10.67 -4.03
C MET A 38 -1.76 12.15 -3.99
N ARG A 39 -2.70 13.09 -4.14
CA ARG A 39 -2.45 14.54 -3.95
C ARG A 39 -2.44 14.94 -2.47
N SER A 40 -3.20 14.24 -1.62
CA SER A 40 -3.32 14.55 -0.19
C SER A 40 -2.10 14.09 0.62
N VAL A 41 -1.62 12.87 0.36
CA VAL A 41 -0.61 12.24 1.23
C VAL A 41 0.81 12.76 0.97
N PRO A 42 1.53 13.28 1.99
CA PRO A 42 2.86 13.81 1.85
C PRO A 42 3.94 12.72 1.81
N ARG A 43 4.10 12.05 0.65
CA ARG A 43 5.08 10.96 0.45
C ARG A 43 6.49 11.25 0.99
N HIS A 44 6.97 12.49 0.91
CA HIS A 44 8.28 12.90 1.45
C HIS A 44 8.41 12.77 2.99
N LYS A 45 7.32 12.61 3.74
CA LYS A 45 7.35 12.30 5.19
C LYS A 45 7.56 10.81 5.48
N PHE A 46 7.38 9.95 4.46
CA PHE A 46 7.48 8.49 4.56
C PHE A 46 8.81 7.93 4.05
N VAL A 47 9.76 8.81 3.72
CA VAL A 47 11.11 8.42 3.27
C VAL A 47 12.16 8.77 4.32
N PRO A 48 13.27 8.03 4.42
CA PRO A 48 14.39 8.40 5.27
C PRO A 48 14.92 9.79 4.98
N LYS A 49 15.49 10.44 6.01
CA LYS A 49 16.14 11.75 5.88
C LYS A 49 17.23 11.72 4.82
N GLY A 50 17.24 12.72 3.95
CA GLY A 50 18.15 12.85 2.81
C GLY A 50 17.56 12.36 1.48
N LEU A 51 16.43 11.65 1.49
CA LEU A 51 15.74 11.16 0.28
C LEU A 51 14.47 11.94 -0.06
N GLU A 52 14.13 12.99 0.69
CA GLU A 52 12.89 13.76 0.52
C GLU A 52 12.79 14.39 -0.87
N ASN A 53 13.92 14.82 -1.44
CA ASN A 53 13.97 15.41 -2.77
C ASN A 53 13.61 14.43 -3.89
N ASP A 54 13.83 13.14 -3.66
CA ASP A 54 13.53 12.06 -4.61
C ASP A 54 12.16 11.43 -4.37
N ALA A 55 11.45 11.82 -3.30
CA ALA A 55 10.21 11.18 -2.87
C ALA A 55 9.11 11.14 -3.94
N TYR A 56 9.13 12.07 -4.89
CA TYR A 56 8.13 12.23 -5.95
C TYR A 56 8.62 11.79 -7.33
N ASN A 57 9.80 11.17 -7.41
CA ASN A 57 10.23 10.46 -8.59
C ASN A 57 9.42 9.17 -8.74
N ASP A 58 9.16 8.74 -9.98
CA ASP A 58 8.41 7.50 -10.27
C ASP A 58 9.27 6.24 -10.05
N ALA A 59 9.84 6.08 -8.86
CA ALA A 59 10.74 5.00 -8.50
C ALA A 59 10.54 4.57 -7.03
N PRO A 60 10.87 3.31 -6.69
CA PRO A 60 10.95 2.90 -5.29
C PRO A 60 12.16 3.56 -4.61
N LEU A 61 12.06 3.80 -3.30
CA LEU A 61 13.16 4.29 -2.48
C LEU A 61 13.42 3.36 -1.30
N PRO A 62 14.68 3.21 -0.83
CA PRO A 62 14.98 2.38 0.33
C PRO A 62 14.41 3.01 1.62
N ILE A 63 13.88 2.18 2.51
CA ILE A 63 13.31 2.62 3.80
C ILE A 63 13.98 1.97 5.03
N GLY A 64 15.10 1.27 4.81
CA GLY A 64 15.76 0.46 5.83
C GLY A 64 15.37 -1.01 5.74
N ASP A 65 16.07 -1.87 6.49
CA ASP A 65 15.78 -3.31 6.62
C ASP A 65 15.63 -4.07 5.28
N LYS A 66 16.35 -3.61 4.24
CA LYS A 66 16.26 -4.11 2.85
C LYS A 66 14.88 -3.96 2.20
N GLN A 67 14.02 -3.10 2.75
CA GLN A 67 12.71 -2.79 2.22
C GLN A 67 12.72 -1.50 1.41
N THR A 68 11.66 -1.31 0.62
CA THR A 68 11.45 -0.10 -0.18
C THR A 68 10.05 0.44 -0.01
N ILE A 69 9.89 1.77 -0.03
CA ILE A 69 8.60 2.39 -0.33
C ILE A 69 8.34 2.22 -1.84
N SER A 70 7.20 1.63 -2.21
CA SER A 70 6.88 1.31 -3.60
C SER A 70 6.79 2.54 -4.49
N GLN A 71 7.12 2.39 -5.77
CA GLN A 71 6.95 3.40 -6.81
C GLN A 71 5.55 4.05 -6.76
N PRO A 72 5.42 5.39 -6.86
CA PRO A 72 4.13 6.08 -6.79
C PRO A 72 3.08 5.56 -7.77
N TYR A 73 3.43 5.33 -9.03
CA TYR A 73 2.50 4.74 -10.00
C TYR A 73 1.98 3.38 -9.53
N ILE A 74 2.83 2.52 -8.98
CA ILE A 74 2.44 1.19 -8.52
C ILE A 74 1.47 1.28 -7.35
N VAL A 75 1.70 2.20 -6.41
CA VAL A 75 0.76 2.49 -5.30
C VAL A 75 -0.60 2.92 -5.83
N ALA A 76 -0.63 3.90 -6.75
CA ALA A 76 -1.89 4.40 -7.32
C ALA A 76 -2.62 3.30 -8.10
N SER A 77 -1.92 2.60 -8.97
CA SER A 77 -2.50 1.55 -9.82
C SER A 77 -3.01 0.37 -9.01
N MET A 78 -2.29 -0.08 -7.97
CA MET A 78 -2.79 -1.14 -7.08
C MET A 78 -4.02 -0.68 -6.28
N THR A 79 -4.06 0.59 -5.86
CA THR A 79 -5.21 1.14 -5.12
C THR A 79 -6.44 1.26 -6.03
N GLU A 80 -6.27 1.61 -7.31
CA GLU A 80 -7.34 1.62 -8.31
C GLU A 80 -7.88 0.20 -8.57
N GLU A 81 -7.00 -0.78 -8.73
CA GLU A 81 -7.41 -2.19 -8.92
C GLU A 81 -8.14 -2.76 -7.70
N LEU A 82 -7.82 -2.26 -6.51
CA LEU A 82 -8.47 -2.63 -5.26
C LEU A 82 -9.91 -2.11 -5.17
N ASP A 83 -10.32 -1.13 -6.00
CA ASP A 83 -11.70 -0.62 -6.09
C ASP A 83 -12.29 -0.30 -4.70
N ILE A 84 -11.59 0.56 -3.96
CA ILE A 84 -11.94 0.93 -2.58
C ILE A 84 -12.88 2.14 -2.54
N ASN A 85 -13.73 2.21 -1.52
CA ASN A 85 -14.58 3.36 -1.26
C ASN A 85 -14.70 3.65 0.25
N SER A 86 -15.42 4.71 0.61
CA SER A 86 -15.56 5.22 1.98
C SER A 86 -16.30 4.33 2.97
N LYS A 87 -16.77 3.15 2.55
CA LYS A 87 -17.40 2.15 3.41
C LYS A 87 -16.52 0.90 3.58
N CYS A 88 -15.40 0.82 2.86
CA CYS A 88 -14.56 -0.37 2.89
C CYS A 88 -13.75 -0.42 4.20
N LYS A 89 -13.72 -1.60 4.81
CA LYS A 89 -12.68 -2.03 5.74
C LYS A 89 -11.58 -2.76 4.95
N VAL A 90 -10.36 -2.23 4.99
CA VAL A 90 -9.22 -2.72 4.21
C VAL A 90 -8.20 -3.39 5.12
N LEU A 91 -7.69 -4.56 4.72
CA LEU A 91 -6.48 -5.15 5.30
C LEU A 91 -5.28 -4.91 4.36
N GLU A 92 -4.21 -4.34 4.90
CA GLU A 92 -2.91 -4.23 4.23
C GLU A 92 -1.91 -5.20 4.88
N ILE A 93 -1.19 -5.94 4.05
CA ILE A 93 -0.07 -6.79 4.45
C ILE A 93 1.22 -6.15 3.95
N GLY A 94 2.08 -5.72 4.89
CA GLY A 94 3.31 -5.00 4.63
C GLY A 94 3.13 -3.48 4.77
N THR A 95 3.00 -2.99 6.00
CA THR A 95 2.91 -1.54 6.28
C THR A 95 4.13 -0.79 5.73
N GLY A 96 5.33 -1.35 5.90
CA GLY A 96 6.59 -0.77 5.46
C GLY A 96 6.80 0.66 5.97
N SER A 97 6.78 1.62 5.06
CA SER A 97 6.88 3.04 5.42
C SER A 97 5.60 3.62 6.03
N GLY A 98 4.44 3.01 5.78
CA GLY A 98 3.11 3.54 6.08
C GLY A 98 2.49 4.37 4.94
N TYR A 99 3.18 4.56 3.81
CA TYR A 99 2.67 5.40 2.72
C TYR A 99 1.41 4.81 2.05
N GLN A 100 1.42 3.52 1.72
CA GLN A 100 0.23 2.86 1.15
C GLN A 100 -0.90 2.84 2.19
N THR A 101 -0.61 2.59 3.46
CA THR A 101 -1.57 2.69 4.58
C THR A 101 -2.26 4.05 4.63
N ALA A 102 -1.50 5.14 4.51
CA ALA A 102 -2.04 6.50 4.49
C ALA A 102 -2.91 6.74 3.24
N ILE A 103 -2.49 6.28 2.06
CA ILE A 103 -3.29 6.38 0.82
C ILE A 103 -4.62 5.65 0.96
N LEU A 104 -4.63 4.45 1.55
CA LEU A 104 -5.86 3.71 1.81
C LEU A 104 -6.74 4.46 2.82
N ALA A 105 -6.15 5.06 3.85
CA ALA A 105 -6.86 5.76 4.92
C ALA A 105 -7.53 7.08 4.47
N GLU A 106 -7.04 7.71 3.40
CA GLU A 106 -7.73 8.85 2.76
C GLU A 106 -9.06 8.46 2.10
N ILE A 107 -9.27 7.16 1.82
CA ILE A 107 -10.42 6.69 1.04
C ILE A 107 -11.32 5.77 1.85
N ALA A 108 -10.76 4.84 2.62
CA ALA A 108 -11.48 3.78 3.32
C ALA A 108 -12.07 4.22 4.67
N GLU A 109 -13.09 3.49 5.15
CA GLU A 109 -13.64 3.70 6.49
C GLU A 109 -12.63 3.31 7.58
N LEU A 110 -11.93 2.19 7.39
CA LEU A 110 -10.95 1.65 8.33
C LEU A 110 -9.86 0.88 7.58
N VAL A 111 -8.61 1.15 7.94
CA VAL A 111 -7.44 0.39 7.46
C VAL A 111 -6.82 -0.39 8.61
N CYS A 112 -6.75 -1.70 8.46
CA CYS A 112 -5.96 -2.59 9.30
C CYS A 112 -4.66 -2.91 8.57
N SER A 113 -3.49 -2.71 9.18
CA SER A 113 -2.20 -2.96 8.53
C SER A 113 -1.29 -3.83 9.39
N ILE A 114 -0.63 -4.81 8.77
CA ILE A 114 0.28 -5.74 9.45
C ILE A 114 1.70 -5.53 8.94
N GLU A 115 2.65 -5.39 9.86
CA GLU A 115 4.09 -5.33 9.56
C GLU A 115 4.88 -6.36 10.37
N ILE A 116 5.75 -7.12 9.71
CA ILE A 116 6.53 -8.17 10.35
C ILE A 116 7.84 -7.62 10.95
N ILE A 117 8.39 -6.54 10.39
CA ILE A 117 9.65 -5.92 10.77
C ILE A 117 9.41 -4.87 11.87
N PRO A 118 9.90 -5.09 13.12
CA PRO A 118 9.59 -4.22 14.25
C PRO A 118 10.01 -2.74 14.09
N SER A 119 11.16 -2.49 13.45
CA SER A 119 11.70 -1.14 13.20
C SER A 119 10.80 -0.34 12.26
N LEU A 120 10.29 -0.98 11.21
CA LEU A 120 9.39 -0.37 10.24
C LEU A 120 8.01 -0.11 10.83
N SER A 121 7.47 -1.07 11.60
CA SER A 121 6.21 -0.88 12.36
C SER A 121 6.31 0.33 13.28
N THR A 122 7.38 0.45 14.07
CA THR A 122 7.57 1.58 14.98
C THR A 122 7.67 2.92 14.23
N THR A 123 8.37 2.94 13.09
CA THR A 123 8.60 4.15 12.30
C THR A 123 7.30 4.61 11.63
N SER A 124 6.59 3.69 10.98
CA SER A 124 5.32 3.97 10.30
C SER A 124 4.23 4.40 11.30
N ASP A 125 4.10 3.76 12.46
CA ASP A 125 3.17 4.17 13.52
C ASP A 125 3.40 5.63 13.95
N SER A 126 4.66 6.02 14.14
CA SER A 126 5.03 7.38 14.51
C SER A 126 4.65 8.40 13.43
N ILE A 127 4.91 8.10 12.15
CA ILE A 127 4.57 8.99 11.03
C ILE A 127 3.05 9.12 10.89
N LEU A 128 2.33 8.00 10.92
CA LEU A 128 0.86 7.98 10.80
C LEU A 128 0.19 8.75 11.94
N ALA A 129 0.71 8.63 13.17
CA ALA A 129 0.23 9.39 14.32
C ALA A 129 0.53 10.90 14.17
N GLN A 130 1.72 11.28 13.67
CA GLN A 130 2.08 12.68 13.40
C GLN A 130 1.23 13.32 12.31
N LEU A 131 0.76 12.53 11.33
CA LEU A 131 -0.18 12.95 10.30
C LEU A 131 -1.65 12.85 10.74
N GLU A 132 -1.87 12.50 12.01
CA GLU A 132 -3.17 12.51 12.68
C GLU A 132 -4.23 11.54 12.10
N TYR A 133 -3.83 10.50 11.38
CA TYR A 133 -4.76 9.46 10.92
C TYR A 133 -5.45 8.79 12.12
N LYS A 134 -6.80 8.73 12.09
CA LYS A 134 -7.62 8.15 13.17
C LYS A 134 -8.30 6.84 12.81
N ASN A 135 -8.34 6.51 11.52
CA ASN A 135 -8.98 5.32 10.95
C ASN A 135 -7.97 4.23 10.56
N ILE A 136 -6.83 4.16 11.25
CA ILE A 136 -5.80 3.14 11.03
C ILE A 136 -5.61 2.32 12.31
N ARG A 137 -5.58 0.99 12.17
CA ARG A 137 -5.14 0.04 13.19
C ARG A 137 -3.93 -0.71 12.68
N THR A 138 -2.83 -0.66 13.40
CA THR A 138 -1.60 -1.39 13.05
C THR A 138 -1.36 -2.52 14.03
N ILE A 139 -0.75 -3.60 13.56
CA ILE A 139 -0.22 -4.66 14.42
C ILE A 139 1.10 -5.16 13.87
N LYS A 140 2.03 -5.45 14.78
CA LYS A 140 3.27 -6.15 14.46
C LYS A 140 3.01 -7.66 14.42
N GLY A 141 3.27 -8.31 13.29
CA GLY A 141 3.05 -9.74 13.17
C GLY A 141 3.29 -10.30 11.77
N ASP A 142 3.12 -11.62 11.66
CA ASP A 142 3.17 -12.31 10.38
C ASP A 142 1.85 -12.10 9.62
N GLY A 143 1.93 -11.35 8.52
CA GLY A 143 0.79 -11.04 7.66
C GLY A 143 0.23 -12.25 6.91
N TYR A 144 0.95 -13.37 6.83
CA TYR A 144 0.44 -14.59 6.20
C TYR A 144 -0.87 -15.06 6.82
N ARG A 145 -1.03 -14.93 8.14
CA ARG A 145 -2.24 -15.36 8.85
C ARG A 145 -3.39 -14.35 8.77
N GLY A 146 -3.15 -13.16 8.25
CA GLY A 146 -4.09 -12.03 8.31
C GLY A 146 -4.43 -11.62 9.74
N TRP A 147 -5.61 -11.03 9.92
CA TRP A 147 -6.07 -10.50 11.20
C TRP A 147 -7.48 -11.01 11.51
N SER A 148 -7.57 -12.28 11.92
CA SER A 148 -8.85 -12.98 12.12
C SER A 148 -9.80 -12.30 13.10
N SER A 149 -9.30 -11.63 14.14
CA SER A 149 -10.15 -10.89 15.10
C SER A 149 -10.73 -9.58 14.53
N GLU A 150 -10.21 -9.10 13.41
CA GLU A 150 -10.72 -7.92 12.69
C GLU A 150 -11.45 -8.31 11.40
N ALA A 151 -11.34 -9.55 10.94
CA ALA A 151 -12.08 -10.06 9.82
C ALA A 151 -13.62 -9.99 10.06
N PRO A 152 -14.42 -9.92 8.99
CA PRO A 152 -14.03 -9.95 7.58
C PRO A 152 -13.62 -8.57 7.02
N PHE A 153 -12.98 -8.58 5.85
CA PHE A 153 -12.53 -7.40 5.13
C PHE A 153 -13.22 -7.29 3.76
N ASP A 154 -13.54 -6.05 3.37
CA ASP A 154 -14.01 -5.74 2.02
C ASP A 154 -12.90 -5.90 1.00
N ARG A 155 -11.67 -5.55 1.42
CA ARG A 155 -10.52 -5.38 0.56
C ARG A 155 -9.26 -5.87 1.25
N ILE A 156 -8.39 -6.56 0.52
CA ILE A 156 -7.08 -6.98 1.00
C ILE A 156 -6.02 -6.56 -0.01
N ILE A 157 -4.95 -5.91 0.44
CA ILE A 157 -3.81 -5.58 -0.40
C ILE A 157 -2.53 -6.12 0.23
N ILE A 158 -1.70 -6.77 -0.58
CA ILE A 158 -0.39 -7.28 -0.15
C ILE A 158 0.67 -6.48 -0.89
N THR A 159 1.58 -5.83 -0.16
CA THR A 159 2.65 -4.98 -0.71
C THR A 159 4.01 -5.68 -0.70
N ALA A 160 3.99 -7.01 -0.72
CA ALA A 160 5.13 -7.90 -0.86
C ALA A 160 4.74 -9.06 -1.78
N ALA A 161 5.70 -9.62 -2.51
CA ALA A 161 5.46 -10.71 -3.44
C ALA A 161 5.21 -12.03 -2.71
N ALA A 162 4.00 -12.57 -2.84
CA ALA A 162 3.64 -13.85 -2.27
C ALA A 162 4.01 -14.99 -3.24
N PRO A 163 4.64 -16.09 -2.78
CA PRO A 163 4.96 -17.24 -3.65
C PRO A 163 3.71 -18.05 -4.04
N LYS A 164 2.61 -17.89 -3.30
CA LYS A 164 1.29 -18.50 -3.56
C LYS A 164 0.21 -17.59 -2.99
N ILE A 165 -1.02 -17.74 -3.47
CA ILE A 165 -2.17 -17.00 -2.92
C ILE A 165 -2.41 -17.47 -1.47
N PRO A 166 -2.41 -16.58 -0.45
CA PRO A 166 -2.63 -16.99 0.93
C PRO A 166 -4.11 -17.32 1.21
N GLU A 167 -4.45 -18.60 1.37
CA GLU A 167 -5.83 -19.05 1.66
C GLU A 167 -6.40 -18.43 2.94
N SER A 168 -5.55 -18.24 3.95
CA SER A 168 -5.85 -17.53 5.20
C SER A 168 -6.43 -16.14 4.97
N LEU A 169 -5.92 -15.41 3.97
CA LEU A 169 -6.39 -14.07 3.62
C LEU A 169 -7.65 -14.14 2.76
N LEU A 170 -7.74 -15.09 1.81
CA LEU A 170 -8.96 -15.32 1.03
C LEU A 170 -10.17 -15.62 1.92
N ASN A 171 -9.96 -16.40 2.97
CA ASN A 171 -11.00 -16.76 3.94
C ASN A 171 -11.47 -15.55 4.78
N GLN A 172 -10.68 -14.48 4.85
CA GLN A 172 -11.02 -13.26 5.56
C GLN A 172 -11.71 -12.21 4.67
N LEU A 173 -11.82 -12.45 3.35
CA LEU A 173 -12.63 -11.61 2.46
C LEU A 173 -14.12 -11.90 2.62
N ILE A 174 -14.93 -10.84 2.62
CA ILE A 174 -16.38 -10.94 2.38
C ILE A 174 -16.68 -11.46 0.98
N ASP A 175 -17.91 -11.93 0.76
CA ASP A 175 -18.42 -12.13 -0.60
C ASP A 175 -18.52 -10.78 -1.33
N GLY A 176 -18.07 -10.71 -2.59
CA GLY A 176 -17.84 -9.46 -3.32
C GLY A 176 -16.55 -8.73 -2.94
N GLY A 177 -15.74 -9.29 -2.04
CA GLY A 177 -14.47 -8.72 -1.63
C GLY A 177 -13.37 -8.88 -2.69
N ILE A 178 -12.39 -7.97 -2.67
CA ILE A 178 -11.28 -7.93 -3.63
C ILE A 178 -9.94 -8.05 -2.91
N MET A 179 -9.07 -8.92 -3.40
CA MET A 179 -7.65 -8.96 -3.03
C MET A 179 -6.76 -8.54 -4.20
N VAL A 180 -5.78 -7.69 -3.93
CA VAL A 180 -4.72 -7.32 -4.89
C VAL A 180 -3.36 -7.69 -4.30
N LEU A 181 -2.58 -8.48 -5.03
CA LEU A 181 -1.25 -8.89 -4.60
C LEU A 181 -0.28 -9.08 -5.77
N PRO A 182 1.03 -8.83 -5.58
CA PRO A 182 2.07 -9.39 -6.42
C PRO A 182 2.19 -10.89 -6.14
N LEU A 183 1.97 -11.72 -7.16
CA LEU A 183 2.11 -13.17 -7.10
C LEU A 183 3.36 -13.62 -7.85
N GLU A 184 4.19 -14.44 -7.20
CA GLU A 184 5.44 -14.99 -7.76
C GLU A 184 5.35 -16.51 -7.94
N GLU A 185 4.54 -16.96 -8.91
CA GLU A 185 4.40 -18.41 -9.19
C GLU A 185 5.70 -19.06 -9.69
N LYS A 186 6.60 -18.26 -10.27
CA LYS A 186 7.95 -18.66 -10.69
C LYS A 186 8.95 -17.62 -10.25
N VAL A 187 10.09 -18.08 -9.72
CA VAL A 187 11.16 -17.21 -9.22
C VAL A 187 11.55 -16.16 -10.27
N GLY A 188 11.53 -14.89 -9.87
CA GLY A 188 11.84 -13.74 -10.71
C GLY A 188 10.69 -13.25 -11.60
N HIS A 189 9.54 -13.92 -11.59
CA HIS A 189 8.37 -13.60 -12.41
C HIS A 189 7.17 -13.23 -11.55
N GLN A 190 7.11 -11.96 -11.16
CA GLN A 190 6.01 -11.43 -10.36
C GLN A 190 4.95 -10.78 -11.26
N LYS A 191 3.69 -11.16 -11.06
CA LYS A 191 2.52 -10.56 -11.72
C LYS A 191 1.60 -9.97 -10.68
N LEU A 192 1.19 -8.72 -10.90
CA LEU A 192 0.10 -8.17 -10.11
C LEU A 192 -1.17 -8.95 -10.45
N THR A 193 -1.84 -9.42 -9.43
CA THR A 193 -3.00 -10.30 -9.54
C THR A 193 -4.14 -9.70 -8.73
N LYS A 194 -5.32 -9.65 -9.33
CA LYS A 194 -6.57 -9.26 -8.68
C LYS A 194 -7.43 -10.50 -8.50
N ILE A 195 -7.97 -10.69 -7.30
CA ILE A 195 -8.84 -11.81 -6.97
C ILE A 195 -10.15 -11.22 -6.46
N THR A 196 -11.26 -11.63 -7.06
CA THR A 196 -12.61 -11.25 -6.64
C THR A 196 -13.31 -12.48 -6.07
N LYS A 197 -13.87 -12.36 -4.87
CA LYS A 197 -14.67 -13.44 -4.26
C LYS A 197 -16.12 -13.31 -4.71
N GLU A 198 -16.66 -14.37 -5.30
CA GLU A 198 -18.02 -14.41 -5.85
C GLU A 198 -18.70 -15.73 -5.47
N ASN A 199 -19.75 -15.70 -4.65
CA ASN A 199 -20.52 -16.88 -4.23
C ASN A 199 -19.65 -18.04 -3.72
N ASN A 200 -18.69 -17.76 -2.82
CA ASN A 200 -17.69 -18.73 -2.33
C ASN A 200 -16.73 -19.30 -3.40
N SER A 201 -16.71 -18.73 -4.60
CA SER A 201 -15.69 -18.99 -5.62
C SER A 201 -14.75 -17.78 -5.76
N TYR A 202 -13.63 -17.98 -6.45
CA TYR A 202 -12.63 -16.94 -6.66
C TYR A 202 -12.39 -16.76 -8.15
N LYS A 203 -12.59 -15.54 -8.64
CA LYS A 203 -12.17 -15.13 -9.98
C LYS A 203 -10.80 -14.46 -9.88
N THR A 204 -9.84 -14.95 -10.65
CA THR A 204 -8.47 -14.46 -10.67
C THR A 204 -8.16 -13.77 -12.01
N ASP A 205 -7.82 -12.49 -11.95
CA ASP A 205 -7.39 -11.69 -13.09
C ASP A 205 -5.88 -11.40 -12.95
N ILE A 206 -5.07 -11.91 -13.90
CA ILE A 206 -3.64 -11.61 -13.98
C ILE A 206 -3.46 -10.31 -14.76
N LEU A 207 -2.88 -9.31 -14.11
CA LEU A 207 -2.72 -7.97 -14.67
C LEU A 207 -1.33 -7.86 -15.35
N TYR A 208 -0.47 -7.00 -14.83
CA TYR A 208 0.83 -6.68 -15.42
C TYR A 208 2.01 -7.12 -14.55
N SER A 209 3.21 -7.11 -15.15
CA SER A 209 4.45 -7.44 -14.43
C SER A 209 4.79 -6.36 -13.41
N VAL A 210 5.23 -6.80 -12.23
CA VAL A 210 5.68 -5.92 -11.14
C VAL A 210 6.97 -6.46 -10.53
N ARG A 211 7.55 -5.71 -9.60
CA ARG A 211 8.67 -6.18 -8.78
C ARG A 211 8.53 -5.62 -7.37
N PHE A 212 8.47 -6.53 -6.41
CA PHE A 212 8.31 -6.32 -5.00
C PHE A 212 9.31 -7.16 -4.22
N VAL A 213 9.60 -6.73 -3.00
CA VAL A 213 10.27 -7.53 -1.98
C VAL A 213 9.45 -8.78 -1.67
N PRO A 214 10.08 -9.92 -1.33
CA PRO A 214 9.34 -11.15 -1.03
C PRO A 214 8.52 -11.00 0.26
N MET A 215 7.34 -11.60 0.29
CA MET A 215 6.59 -11.81 1.52
C MET A 215 7.30 -12.91 2.33
N VAL A 216 7.70 -12.58 3.55
CA VAL A 216 8.45 -13.47 4.45
C VAL A 216 7.57 -13.95 5.60
N GLY A 217 7.98 -15.05 6.26
CA GLY A 217 7.26 -15.61 7.41
C GLY A 217 6.81 -17.04 7.17
N GLU A 218 5.64 -17.41 7.67
CA GLU A 218 5.10 -18.77 7.50
C GLU A 218 4.77 -19.15 6.06
N ILE A 219 4.62 -18.17 5.17
CA ILE A 219 4.39 -18.41 3.75
C ILE A 219 5.57 -19.12 3.05
N GLU A 220 6.76 -19.04 3.64
CA GLU A 220 8.00 -19.67 3.14
C GLU A 220 8.14 -21.14 3.59
N LYS A 221 7.26 -21.62 4.48
CA LYS A 221 7.25 -23.01 4.99
C LYS A 221 6.34 -23.90 4.14
#